data_AF-A0A845PXP9-F1
#
_entry.id   AF-A0A845PXP9-F1
#
_cell.length_a   1.000
_cell.length_b   1.000
_cell.length_c   1.000
_cell.angle_alpha   90.00
_cell.angle_beta   90.00
_cell.angle_gamma   90.00
#
_symmetry.space_group_name_H-M   'P 1'
#
loop_
_entity.id
_entity.type
_entity.pdbx_description
1 polymer ?
#
loop_
_entity_poly.entity_id
_entity_poly.type
_entity_poly.pdbx_seq_one_letter_code
_entity_poly.pdbx_strand_id
1 'polypeptide(L)' 'MKKKQFCANQISSILKEFDNGRSIEELVHSYGISRATLYNWRKKYGGMEASEMKKVKELEAENRRLKRMYA' A
#
# COMPACT_ATOMS: atom_id res chain seq x y z
N MET A 1 10.15 -18.27 0.65
CA MET A 1 10.67 -16.91 0.93
C MET A 1 9.69 -16.17 1.83
N LYS A 2 10.14 -15.55 2.92
CA LYS A 2 9.26 -14.72 3.77
C LYS A 2 8.73 -13.56 2.94
N LYS A 3 7.40 -13.44 2.80
CA LYS A 3 6.78 -12.25 2.18
C LYS A 3 7.10 -11.06 3.08
N LYS A 4 7.94 -10.15 2.59
CA LYS A 4 8.16 -8.85 3.25
C LYS A 4 6.82 -8.11 3.19
N GLN A 5 6.18 -7.93 4.35
CA GLN A 5 4.92 -7.20 4.43
C GLN A 5 5.23 -5.71 4.45
N PHE A 6 4.83 -5.01 3.39
CA PHE A 6 4.89 -3.55 3.36
C PHE A 6 3.68 -2.99 4.09
N CYS A 7 3.90 -2.01 4.97
CA CYS A 7 2.80 -1.29 5.59
C CYS A 7 2.19 -0.28 4.62
N ALA A 8 0.96 0.13 4.90
CA ALA A 8 0.23 1.07 4.04
C ALA A 8 1.01 2.38 3.81
N ASN A 9 1.64 2.93 4.85
CA ASN A 9 2.47 4.13 4.75
C ASN A 9 3.66 3.94 3.80
N GLN A 10 4.34 2.79 3.86
CA GLN A 10 5.45 2.48 2.94
C GLN A 10 4.97 2.40 1.50
N ILE A 11 3.81 1.77 1.26
CA ILE A 11 3.21 1.69 -0.07
C ILE A 11 2.88 3.09 -0.59
N SER A 12 2.31 3.95 0.25
CA SER A 12 1.99 5.34 -0.12
C SER A 12 3.24 6.14 -0.47
N SER A 13 4.32 6.03 0.31
CA SER A 13 5.60 6.71 0.01
C SER A 13 6.17 6.26 -1.34
N ILE A 14 6.17 4.95 -1.62
CA ILE A 14 6.67 4.40 -2.89
C ILE A 14 5.82 4.89 -4.08
N LEU A 15 4.49 4.93 -3.93
CA LEU A 15 3.61 5.45 -4.98
C LEU A 15 3.81 6.95 -5.20
N LYS A 16 4.05 7.74 -4.15
CA LYS A 16 4.40 9.17 -4.30
C LYS A 16 5.71 9.39 -5.04
N GLU A 17 6.74 8.59 -4.76
CA GLU A 17 7.99 8.65 -5.53
C GLU A 17 7.77 8.31 -7.01
N PHE A 18 6.94 7.31 -7.30
CA PHE A 18 6.55 6.95 -8.66
C PHE A 18 5.79 8.08 -9.36
N ASP A 19 4.79 8.67 -8.69
CA ASP A 19 3.99 9.76 -9.24
C ASP A 19 4.81 11.05 -9.43
N ASN A 20 5.86 11.25 -8.63
CA ASN A 20 6.86 12.34 -8.80
C ASN A 20 7.86 12.08 -9.95
N GLY A 21 7.69 10.99 -10.72
CA GLY A 21 8.47 10.73 -11.93
C GLY A 21 9.70 9.84 -11.73
N ARG A 22 9.86 9.18 -10.56
CA ARG A 22 10.93 8.21 -10.36
C ARG A 22 10.72 6.97 -11.22
N SER A 23 11.79 6.43 -11.81
CA SER A 23 11.70 5.29 -12.72
C SER A 23 11.24 4.01 -12.01
N ILE A 24 10.52 3.16 -12.74
CA ILE A 24 10.01 1.88 -12.21
C ILE A 24 11.18 0.97 -11.84
N GLU A 25 12.21 0.94 -12.68
CA GLU A 25 13.40 0.13 -12.54
C GLU A 25 14.14 0.45 -11.22
N GLU A 26 14.29 1.74 -10.91
CA GLU A 26 14.89 2.19 -9.65
C GLU A 26 14.06 1.79 -8.44
N LEU A 27 12.73 1.96 -8.50
CA LEU A 27 11.85 1.64 -7.38
C LEU A 27 11.85 0.13 -7.09
N VAL A 28 11.79 -0.68 -8.14
CA VAL A 28 11.85 -2.16 -8.06
C VAL A 28 13.17 -2.60 -7.42
N HIS A 29 14.29 -2.01 -7.85
CA HIS A 29 15.61 -2.32 -7.30
C HIS A 29 15.78 -1.84 -5.85
N SER A 30 15.44 -0.57 -5.58
CA SER A 30 15.63 0.07 -4.26
C SER A 30 14.79 -0.58 -3.17
N TYR A 31 13.52 -0.89 -3.47
CA TYR A 31 12.59 -1.44 -2.50
C TYR A 31 12.51 -2.97 -2.53
N GLY A 32 13.18 -3.62 -3.48
CA GLY A 32 13.16 -5.08 -3.64
C GLY A 32 11.76 -5.62 -3.95
N ILE A 33 11.00 -4.89 -4.75
CA ILE A 33 9.63 -5.26 -5.18
C ILE A 33 9.62 -5.60 -6.66
N SER A 34 8.61 -6.33 -7.12
CA SER A 34 8.42 -6.55 -8.56
C SER A 34 7.63 -5.42 -9.20
N ARG A 35 7.79 -5.24 -10.52
CA ARG A 35 6.98 -4.30 -11.32
C ARG A 35 5.48 -4.56 -11.13
N ALA A 36 5.07 -5.83 -11.13
CA ALA A 36 3.70 -6.23 -10.90
C ALA A 36 3.16 -5.76 -9.53
N THR A 37 3.98 -5.84 -8.48
CA THR A 37 3.60 -5.33 -7.15
C THR A 37 3.35 -3.82 -7.18
N LEU A 38 4.22 -3.05 -7.82
CA LEU A 38 4.05 -1.60 -7.95
C LEU A 38 2.76 -1.23 -8.68
N TYR A 39 2.46 -1.88 -9.81
CA TYR A 39 1.21 -1.65 -10.54
C TYR A 39 -0.03 -2.09 -9.76
N ASN A 40 0.03 -3.21 -9.04
CA ASN A 40 -1.07 -3.66 -8.19
C ASN A 40 -1.35 -2.66 -7.05
N TRP A 41 -0.30 -2.08 -6.46
CA TRP A 41 -0.46 -1.02 -5.48
C TRP A 41 -1.05 0.24 -6.11
N ARG A 42 -0.57 0.65 -7.29
CA ARG A 42 -1.16 1.79 -8.00
C ARG A 42 -2.64 1.58 -8.35
N LYS A 43 -3.03 0.37 -8.75
CA LYS A 43 -4.44 0.04 -8.99
C LYS A 43 -5.30 0.08 -7.72
N LYS A 44 -4.75 -0.38 -6.60
CA LYS A 44 -5.50 -0.50 -5.33
C LYS A 44 -5.51 0.80 -4.52
N TYR A 45 -4.46 1.60 -4.65
CA TYR A 45 -4.16 2.71 -3.76
C TYR A 45 -3.73 3.99 -4.49
N GLY A 46 -3.58 3.96 -5.81
CA GLY A 46 -3.25 5.14 -6.60
C GLY A 46 -4.35 6.19 -6.48
N GLY A 47 -3.94 7.45 -6.31
CA GLY A 47 -4.87 8.56 -6.07
C GLY A 47 -5.43 8.63 -4.64
N MET A 48 -5.07 7.72 -3.72
CA MET A 48 -5.37 7.86 -2.30
C MET A 48 -4.24 8.58 -1.57
N GLU A 49 -4.60 9.61 -0.81
CA GLU A 49 -3.69 10.24 0.14
C GLU A 49 -3.41 9.35 1.35
N ALA A 50 -2.26 9.59 2.01
CA ALA A 50 -1.85 8.81 3.18
C ALA A 50 -2.89 8.85 4.32
N SER A 51 -3.64 9.95 4.44
CA SER A 51 -4.75 10.13 5.37
C SER A 51 -5.94 9.21 5.06
N GLU A 52 -6.29 9.07 3.77
CA GLU A 52 -7.35 8.18 3.30
C GLU A 52 -6.99 6.72 3.54
N MET A 53 -5.72 6.38 3.29
CA MET A 53 -5.21 5.03 3.51
C MET A 53 -5.18 4.63 4.99
N LYS A 54 -4.88 5.58 5.90
CA LYS A 54 -4.99 5.37 7.36
C LYS A 54 -6.45 5.13 7.77
N LYS A 55 -7.38 5.92 7.23
CA LYS A 55 -8.82 5.78 7.50
C LYS A 55 -9.36 4.42 7.02
N VAL A 56 -8.93 3.94 5.86
CA VAL A 56 -9.28 2.57 5.38
C VAL A 56 -8.80 1.51 6.36
N LYS A 57 -7.58 1.61 6.88
CA LYS A 57 -7.04 0.64 7.84
C LYS A 57 -7.81 0.64 9.17
N GLU A 58 -8.21 1.81 9.66
CA GLU A 58 -9.05 1.96 10.87
C GLU A 58 -10.44 1.37 10.65
N LEU A 59 -11.08 1.67 9.53
CA LEU A 59 -12.39 1.11 9.16
C LEU A 59 -12.34 -0.41 9.00
N GLU A 60 -11.28 -0.96 8.40
CA GLU A 60 -11.07 -2.40 8.32
C GLU A 60 -10.88 -3.04 9.70
N ALA A 61 -10.19 -2.36 10.62
CA ALA A 61 -10.01 -2.84 11.98
C ALA A 61 -11.32 -2.86 12.76
N GLU A 62 -12.12 -1.79 12.64
CA GLU A 62 -13.43 -1.72 13.28
C GLU A 62 -14.40 -2.73 12.68
N ASN A 63 -14.42 -2.90 11.35
CA ASN A 63 -15.24 -3.92 10.70
C ASN A 63 -14.88 -5.34 11.18
N ARG A 64 -13.59 -5.65 11.34
CA ARG A 64 -13.15 -6.92 11.94
C ARG A 64 -13.62 -7.07 13.38
N ARG A 65 -13.55 -6.01 14.18
CA ARG A 65 -13.99 -6.01 15.58
C ARG A 65 -15.51 -6.23 15.67
N LEU A 66 -16.29 -5.50 14.89
CA LEU A 66 -17.74 -5.65 14.80
C LEU A 66 -18.11 -7.06 14.35
N LYS A 67 -17.50 -7.58 13.28
CA LYS A 67 -17.73 -8.95 12.82
C LYS A 67 -17.45 -9.99 13.90
N ARG A 68 -16.48 -9.78 14.79
CA ARG A 68 -16.23 -10.68 15.92
C ARG A 68 -17.26 -10.56 17.04
N MET A 69 -17.84 -9.38 17.24
CA MET A 69 -18.89 -9.18 18.25
C MET A 69 -20.25 -9.74 17.83
N TYR A 70 -20.52 -9.78 16.52
CA TYR A 70 -21.76 -10.29 15.95
C TYR A 70 -21.62 -11.68 15.30
N ALA A 71 -20.49 -12.38 15.51
CA ALA A 71 -20.26 -13.74 15.03
C ALA A 71 -20.64 -14.80 16.06
#